data_AF-A0A238Z4Q6-F1
#
_entry.id   AF-A0A238Z4Q6-F1
#
_cell.length_a   1.000
_cell.length_b   1.000
_cell.length_c   1.000
_cell.angle_alpha   90.00
_cell.angle_beta   90.00
_cell.angle_gamma   90.00
#
_symmetry.space_group_name_H-M   'P 1'
#
loop_
_entity.id
_entity.type
_entity.pdbx_description
1 polymer ?
#
loop_
_entity_poly.entity_id
_entity_poly.type
_entity_poly.pdbx_seq_one_letter_code
_entity_poly.pdbx_strand_id
1 'polypeptide(L)'
;MEETAVGQLLHQRGWRKAFTVEDRVNDWAWMVTTVENGYSDVVEEYANDLYCRNWLHEAWLLLDDQTLVRWNDRIRDLDDRFRMATVDDDGYVLSQFHHGGKPGM
;
A
#
# COMPACT_ATOMS: atom_id res chain seq x y z
N MET A 1 17.21 11.69 -9.16
CA MET A 1 17.29 11.18 -10.56
C MET A 1 15.88 11.14 -11.12
N GLU A 2 15.73 11.33 -12.43
CA GLU A 2 14.44 11.18 -13.10
C GLU A 2 13.82 9.79 -12.86
N GLU A 3 12.49 9.74 -12.82
CA GLU A 3 11.68 8.57 -12.52
C GLU A 3 12.09 7.32 -13.32
N THR A 4 12.26 7.45 -14.65
CA THR A 4 12.66 6.34 -15.51
C THR A 4 14.04 5.77 -15.15
N ALA A 5 14.98 6.62 -14.75
CA ALA A 5 16.33 6.19 -14.38
C ALA A 5 16.31 5.45 -13.02
N VAL A 6 15.51 5.94 -12.06
CA VAL A 6 15.30 5.25 -10.78
C VAL A 6 14.68 3.87 -11.02
N GLY A 7 13.66 3.77 -11.87
CA GLY A 7 13.03 2.51 -12.22
C GLY A 7 14.01 1.48 -12.81
N GLN A 8 14.86 1.91 -13.73
CA GLN A 8 15.91 1.06 -14.32
C GLN A 8 16.95 0.62 -13.29
N LEU A 9 17.39 1.53 -12.41
CA LEU A 9 18.33 1.21 -11.35
C LEU A 9 17.76 0.19 -10.36
N LEU A 10 16.51 0.35 -9.94
CA LEU A 10 15.85 -0.58 -9.04
C LEU A 10 15.64 -1.95 -9.71
N HIS A 11 15.33 -1.99 -11.01
CA HIS A 11 15.28 -3.25 -11.75
C HIS A 11 16.63 -3.99 -11.73
N GLN A 12 17.73 -3.26 -11.96
CA GLN A 12 19.09 -3.83 -11.88
C GLN A 12 19.45 -4.32 -10.47
N ARG A 13 18.81 -3.78 -9.43
CA ARG A 13 18.96 -4.20 -8.02
C ARG A 13 18.09 -5.40 -7.64
N GLY A 14 17.35 -5.99 -8.58
CA GLY A 14 16.59 -7.22 -8.38
C GLY A 14 15.07 -7.04 -8.37
N TRP A 15 14.55 -5.83 -8.54
CA TRP A 15 13.12 -5.64 -8.75
C TRP A 15 12.67 -6.25 -10.09
N ARG A 16 11.51 -6.92 -10.11
CA ARG A 16 11.07 -7.74 -11.26
C ARG A 16 10.95 -6.99 -12.61
N LYS A 17 10.72 -5.68 -12.58
CA LYS A 17 10.68 -4.81 -13.76
C LYS A 17 11.10 -3.39 -13.39
N ALA A 18 11.40 -2.58 -14.41
CA ALA A 18 11.57 -1.14 -14.25
C ALA A 18 10.20 -0.47 -14.14
N PHE A 19 9.74 -0.26 -12.91
CA PHE A 19 8.49 0.44 -12.64
C PHE A 19 8.67 1.96 -12.72
N THR A 20 7.55 2.65 -12.93
CA THR A 20 7.42 4.10 -12.72
C THR A 20 6.87 4.35 -11.30
N VAL A 21 7.04 5.57 -10.79
CA VAL A 21 6.40 6.03 -9.55
C VAL A 21 4.88 6.00 -9.73
N GLU A 22 4.37 6.43 -10.88
CA GLU A 22 2.94 6.34 -11.18
C GLU A 22 2.40 4.90 -11.09
N ASP A 23 3.10 3.93 -11.68
CA ASP A 23 2.75 2.50 -11.61
C ASP A 23 2.62 2.03 -10.16
N ARG A 24 3.55 2.44 -9.28
CA ARG A 24 3.55 1.98 -7.89
C ARG A 24 2.59 2.75 -7.01
N VAL A 25 2.36 4.02 -7.27
CA VAL A 25 1.33 4.82 -6.59
C VAL A 25 -0.07 4.30 -6.91
N ASN A 26 -0.33 3.87 -8.15
CA ASN A 26 -1.61 3.30 -8.53
C ASN A 26 -1.85 1.92 -7.89
N ASP A 27 -0.84 1.05 -7.89
CA ASP A 27 -0.91 -0.23 -7.15
C ASP A 27 -1.12 0.01 -5.66
N TRP A 28 -0.44 1.01 -5.07
CA TRP A 28 -0.62 1.35 -3.66
C TRP A 28 -2.05 1.83 -3.39
N ALA A 29 -2.61 2.70 -4.24
CA ALA A 29 -3.98 3.17 -4.11
C ALA A 29 -5.01 2.03 -4.20
N TRP A 30 -4.78 1.05 -5.09
CA TRP A 30 -5.60 -0.15 -5.18
C TRP A 30 -5.54 -0.94 -3.86
N MET A 31 -4.33 -1.20 -3.36
CA MET A 31 -4.14 -1.95 -2.11
C MET A 31 -4.80 -1.25 -0.91
N VAL A 32 -4.63 0.06 -0.75
CA VAL A 32 -5.30 0.84 0.30
C VAL A 32 -6.82 0.68 0.22
N THR A 33 -7.39 0.76 -0.98
CA THR A 33 -8.83 0.59 -1.20
C THR A 33 -9.29 -0.83 -0.86
N THR A 34 -8.50 -1.85 -1.19
CA THR A 34 -8.81 -3.25 -0.84
C THR A 34 -8.81 -3.44 0.68
N VAL A 35 -7.84 -2.85 1.39
CA VAL A 35 -7.77 -2.91 2.86
C VAL A 35 -8.92 -2.17 3.52
N GLU A 36 -9.26 -0.97 3.04
CA GLU A 36 -10.43 -0.19 3.53
C GLU A 36 -11.75 -0.96 3.39
N ASN A 37 -11.87 -1.81 2.37
CA ASN A 37 -13.08 -2.62 2.13
C ASN A 37 -13.08 -3.96 2.91
N GLY A 38 -12.06 -4.24 3.72
CA GLY A 38 -11.89 -5.52 4.40
C GLY A 38 -11.17 -6.54 3.53
N TYR A 39 -9.84 -6.50 3.54
CA TYR A 39 -8.98 -7.42 2.78
C TYR A 39 -9.32 -8.88 3.09
N SER A 40 -9.67 -9.66 2.07
CA SER A 40 -10.19 -11.03 2.22
C SER A 40 -9.27 -12.12 1.70
N ASP A 41 -8.14 -11.75 1.08
CA ASP A 41 -7.18 -12.69 0.49
C ASP A 41 -6.22 -13.25 1.55
N VAL A 42 -5.39 -14.23 1.14
CA VAL A 42 -4.48 -14.91 2.07
C VAL A 42 -3.29 -14.04 2.44
N VAL A 43 -2.71 -14.29 3.63
CA VAL A 43 -1.58 -13.50 4.17
C VAL A 43 -0.37 -13.45 3.23
N GLU A 44 -0.14 -14.50 2.44
CA GLU A 44 0.94 -14.54 1.44
C GLU A 44 0.70 -13.57 0.26
N GLU A 45 -0.56 -13.38 -0.15
CA GLU A 45 -0.95 -12.40 -1.17
C GLU A 45 -0.86 -10.98 -0.60
N TYR A 46 -1.26 -10.79 0.67
CA TYR A 46 -1.10 -9.52 1.38
C TYR A 46 0.36 -9.04 1.43
N ALA A 47 1.30 -9.95 1.73
CA ALA A 47 2.72 -9.63 1.76
C ALA A 47 3.25 -9.26 0.36
N ASN A 48 2.77 -9.93 -0.69
CA ASN A 48 3.14 -9.62 -2.08
C ASN A 48 2.58 -8.26 -2.53
N ASP A 49 1.36 -7.92 -2.14
CA ASP A 49 0.72 -6.66 -2.53
C ASP A 49 1.41 -5.44 -1.92
N LEU A 50 2.00 -5.60 -0.73
CA LEU A 50 2.77 -4.55 -0.06
C LEU A 50 4.13 -4.23 -0.73
N TYR A 51 4.60 -5.04 -1.69
CA TYR A 51 5.85 -4.76 -2.39
C TYR A 51 5.82 -3.43 -3.17
N CYS A 52 4.65 -2.96 -3.60
CA CYS A 52 4.53 -1.65 -4.23
C CYS A 52 5.00 -0.52 -3.29
N ARG A 53 4.70 -0.62 -1.99
CA ARG A 53 5.08 0.37 -0.99
C ARG A 53 6.57 0.32 -0.66
N ASN A 54 7.15 -0.89 -0.64
CA ASN A 54 8.60 -1.08 -0.49
C ASN A 54 9.37 -0.47 -1.66
N TRP A 55 8.88 -0.68 -2.90
CA TRP A 55 9.48 -0.03 -4.07
C TRP A 55 9.43 1.50 -3.95
N LEU A 56 8.29 2.06 -3.54
CA LEU A 56 8.14 3.51 -3.36
C LEU A 56 9.12 4.05 -2.31
N HIS A 57 9.36 3.31 -1.24
CA HIS A 57 10.34 3.68 -0.22
C HIS A 57 11.77 3.74 -0.79
N GLU A 58 12.20 2.72 -1.53
CA GLU A 58 13.53 2.71 -2.14
C GLU A 58 13.69 3.79 -3.23
N ALA A 59 12.66 3.99 -4.04
CA ALA A 59 12.65 5.03 -5.06
C ALA A 59 12.73 6.43 -4.45
N TRP A 60 12.06 6.68 -3.32
CA TRP A 60 12.04 7.97 -2.63
C TRP A 60 13.44 8.53 -2.32
N LEU A 61 14.39 7.65 -2.00
CA LEU A 61 15.76 8.03 -1.68
C LEU A 61 16.60 8.41 -2.91
N LEU A 62 16.10 8.13 -4.12
CA LEU A 62 16.83 8.23 -5.38
C LEU A 62 16.22 9.26 -6.34
N LEU A 63 14.95 9.61 -6.15
CA LEU A 63 14.20 10.56 -6.98
C LEU A 63 14.74 11.98 -6.82
N ASP A 64 14.57 12.78 -7.85
CA ASP A 64 14.83 14.22 -7.80
C ASP A 64 13.71 14.97 -7.05
N ASP A 65 14.02 16.18 -6.59
CA ASP A 65 13.11 17.00 -5.79
C ASP A 65 11.79 17.32 -6.52
N GLN A 66 11.80 17.49 -7.84
CA GLN A 66 10.59 17.81 -8.60
C GLN A 66 9.62 16.62 -8.59
N THR A 67 10.14 15.42 -8.81
CA THR A 67 9.35 14.19 -8.74
C THR A 67 8.85 13.93 -7.32
N LEU A 68 9.69 14.17 -6.29
CA LEU A 68 9.28 14.04 -4.89
C LEU A 68 8.12 14.98 -4.54
N VAL A 69 8.23 16.28 -4.87
CA VAL A 69 7.17 17.26 -4.62
C VAL A 69 5.86 16.87 -5.32
N ARG A 70 5.94 16.37 -6.56
CA ARG A 70 4.75 15.94 -7.31
C ARG A 70 3.98 14.82 -6.62
N TRP A 71 4.68 13.85 -6.02
CA TRP A 71 4.06 12.63 -5.50
C TRP A 71 3.87 12.62 -3.99
N ASN A 72 4.54 13.52 -3.25
CA ASN A 72 4.55 13.56 -1.79
C ASN A 72 3.15 13.58 -1.18
N ASP A 73 2.31 14.53 -1.61
CA ASP A 73 0.99 14.69 -0.99
C ASP A 73 0.09 13.49 -1.24
N ARG A 74 0.18 12.88 -2.44
CA ARG A 74 -0.60 11.69 -2.78
C ARG A 74 -0.14 10.45 -2.03
N ILE A 75 1.17 10.23 -1.91
CA ILE A 75 1.69 9.08 -1.16
C ILE A 75 1.37 9.21 0.33
N ARG A 76 1.48 10.43 0.89
CA ARG A 76 1.12 10.68 2.29
C ARG A 76 -0.36 10.39 2.57
N ASP A 77 -1.27 10.85 1.71
CA ASP A 77 -2.70 10.57 1.83
C ASP A 77 -2.99 9.07 1.84
N LEU A 78 -2.38 8.31 0.92
CA LEU A 78 -2.52 6.85 0.87
C LEU A 78 -1.96 6.17 2.13
N ASP A 79 -0.79 6.60 2.61
CA ASP A 79 -0.19 6.05 3.83
C ASP A 79 -1.07 6.30 5.06
N ASP A 80 -1.70 7.46 5.17
CA ASP A 80 -2.59 7.80 6.28
C ASP A 80 -3.89 7.01 6.23
N ARG A 81 -4.48 6.86 5.04
CA ARG A 81 -5.66 6.00 4.82
C ARG A 81 -5.40 4.54 5.14
N PHE A 82 -4.27 4.00 4.68
CA PHE A 82 -3.85 2.65 5.01
C PHE A 82 -3.70 2.46 6.53
N ARG A 83 -3.05 3.42 7.22
CA ARG A 83 -2.92 3.39 8.67
C ARG A 83 -4.29 3.39 9.34
N MET A 84 -5.20 4.27 8.96
CA MET A 84 -6.55 4.30 9.54
C MET A 84 -7.31 2.98 9.35
N ALA A 85 -7.19 2.35 8.19
CA ALA A 85 -7.85 1.08 7.88
C ALA A 85 -7.23 -0.15 8.58
N THR A 86 -6.00 -0.01 9.10
CA THR A 86 -5.26 -1.10 9.77
C THR A 86 -5.05 -0.88 11.27
N VAL A 87 -5.47 0.28 11.79
CA VAL A 87 -5.53 0.51 13.24
C VAL A 87 -6.50 -0.49 13.84
N ASP A 88 -5.98 -1.29 14.78
CA ASP A 88 -6.77 -2.20 15.60
C ASP A 88 -7.85 -1.39 16.33
N ASP A 89 -9.10 -1.76 16.12
CA ASP A 89 -10.26 -1.12 16.75
C ASP A 89 -10.63 -1.78 18.09
N ASP A 90 -9.65 -2.43 18.72
CA ASP A 90 -9.80 -3.29 19.89
C ASP A 90 -10.83 -4.43 19.67
N GLY A 91 -11.02 -4.86 18.42
CA GLY A 91 -11.99 -5.88 18.02
C GLY A 91 -13.45 -5.39 18.00
N TYR A 92 -13.70 -4.09 17.97
CA TYR A 92 -15.06 -3.52 18.01
C TYR A 92 -15.88 -3.86 16.76
N VAL A 93 -15.31 -3.77 15.55
CA VAL A 93 -15.97 -4.14 14.29
C VAL A 93 -16.17 -5.65 14.22
N LEU A 94 -15.20 -6.46 14.69
CA LEU A 94 -15.40 -7.91 14.82
C LEU A 94 -16.56 -8.22 15.77
N SER A 95 -16.70 -7.50 16.88
CA SER A 95 -17.81 -7.72 17.81
C SER A 95 -19.19 -7.56 17.14
N GLN A 96 -19.35 -6.67 16.15
CA GLN A 96 -20.63 -6.49 15.43
C GLN A 96 -21.02 -7.73 14.62
N PHE A 97 -20.05 -8.44 14.04
CA PHE A 97 -20.31 -9.70 13.32
C PHE A 97 -20.59 -10.89 14.25
N HIS A 98 -20.17 -10.81 15.52
CA HIS A 98 -20.42 -11.85 16.51
C HIS A 98 -21.82 -11.76 17.16
N HIS A 99 -22.61 -10.71 16.89
CA HIS A 99 -23.96 -10.56 17.44
C HIS A 99 -25.04 -11.42 16.73
N GLY A 100 -24.66 -12.28 15.78
CA GLY A 100 -25.55 -13.29 15.18
C GLY A 100 -25.75 -14.56 16.02
N GLY A 101 -25.10 -14.68 17.18
CA GLY A 101 -25.12 -15.87 18.03
C GLY A 101 -26.32 -15.98 18.99
N LYS A 102 -27.50 -16.34 18.44
CA LYS A 102 -28.65 -17.05 19.07
C LYS A 102 -29.57 -16.31 20.06
N PRO A 103 -30.88 -16.62 19.99
CA PRO A 103 -31.65 -17.15 21.13
C PRO A 103 -32.05 -18.60 20.79
N GLY A 104 -32.02 -19.62 21.66
CA GLY A 104 -32.39 -19.71 23.06
C GLY A 104 -33.27 -20.97 23.16
N MET A 105 -32.86 -21.92 24.01
CA MET A 105 -33.46 -23.25 24.32
C MET A 105 -33.39 -24.35 23.26
#